data_AF-A0A315CQQ8-F1
#
_entry.id   AF-A0A315CQQ8-F1
#
_cell.length_a   1.000
_cell.length_b   1.000
_cell.length_c   1.000
_cell.angle_alpha   90.00
_cell.angle_beta   90.00
_cell.angle_gamma   90.00
#
_symmetry.space_group_name_H-M   'P 1'
#
loop_
_entity.id
_entity.type
_entity.pdbx_description
1 polymer ?
#
loop_
_entity_poly.entity_id
_entity_poly.type
_entity_poly.pdbx_seq_one_letter_code
_entity_poly.pdbx_strand_id
1 'polypeptide(L)'
;MTTQSSQMTGRQWWSYGHVWMVIAGPLLVVIASFVTFYLAANGQDPVLTHSQASESESGAGNALAPAIQARNHAATGELPAAKSTNKP
;
A
#
# COMPACT_ATOMS: atom_id res chain seq x y z
N MET A 1 3.51 -8.73 72.90
CA MET A 1 4.41 -9.27 71.86
C MET A 1 3.66 -9.19 70.54
N THR A 2 3.91 -8.13 69.75
CA THR A 2 3.27 -7.92 68.45
C THR A 2 4.14 -8.54 67.37
N THR A 3 3.65 -9.63 66.77
CA THR A 3 4.30 -10.32 65.66
C THR A 3 4.17 -9.47 64.39
N GLN A 4 5.25 -8.82 63.98
CA GLN A 4 5.32 -8.10 62.71
C GLN A 4 5.48 -9.12 61.58
N SER A 5 4.38 -9.46 60.92
CA SER A 5 4.40 -10.23 59.67
C SER A 5 5.12 -9.41 58.60
N SER A 6 6.35 -9.80 58.28
CA SER A 6 7.10 -9.30 57.12
C SER A 6 6.33 -9.66 55.86
N GLN A 7 5.46 -8.75 55.41
CA GLN A 7 4.88 -8.79 54.09
C GLN A 7 6.07 -8.78 53.13
N MET A 8 6.34 -9.91 52.49
CA MET A 8 7.22 -9.96 51.34
C MET A 8 6.51 -9.16 50.25
N THR A 9 6.63 -7.83 50.30
CA THR A 9 6.32 -6.95 49.18
C THR A 9 7.36 -7.24 48.11
N GLY A 10 7.19 -8.40 47.45
CA GLY A 10 7.93 -8.77 46.27
C GLY A 10 7.84 -7.62 45.29
N ARG A 11 8.96 -7.34 44.63
CA ARG A 11 9.03 -6.28 43.63
C ARG A 11 7.88 -6.48 42.64
N GLN A 12 7.21 -5.38 42.30
CA GLN A 12 6.09 -5.40 41.36
C GLN A 12 6.56 -5.99 40.02
N TRP A 13 5.70 -6.74 39.33
CA TRP A 13 6.10 -7.52 38.16
C TRP A 13 6.67 -6.67 37.01
N TRP A 14 6.24 -5.42 36.86
CA TRP A 14 6.78 -4.48 35.87
C TRP A 14 8.23 -4.02 36.16
N SER A 15 8.73 -4.26 37.38
CA SER A 15 10.12 -3.93 37.75
C SER A 15 11.15 -4.90 37.16
N TYR A 16 10.72 -6.05 36.65
CA TYR A 16 11.62 -7.05 36.06
C TYR A 16 11.86 -6.75 34.58
N GLY A 17 13.13 -6.56 34.18
CA GLY A 17 13.49 -6.24 32.79
C GLY A 17 13.02 -7.28 31.75
N HIS A 18 12.92 -8.56 32.12
CA HIS A 18 12.43 -9.62 31.23
C HIS A 18 10.97 -9.42 30.80
N VAL A 19 10.13 -8.79 31.63
CA VAL A 19 8.75 -8.47 31.28
C VAL A 19 8.71 -7.52 30.08
N TRP A 20 9.63 -6.56 30.02
CA TRP A 20 9.74 -5.65 28.88
C TRP A 20 10.22 -6.36 27.61
N MET A 21 11.09 -7.37 27.69
CA MET A 21 11.48 -8.17 26.51
C MET A 21 10.29 -8.89 25.89
N VAL A 22 9.39 -9.43 26.73
CA VAL A 22 8.17 -10.11 26.27
C VAL A 22 7.17 -9.13 25.66
N ILE A 23 7.01 -7.95 26.26
CA ILE A 23 6.08 -6.91 25.76
C ILE A 23 6.64 -6.22 24.50
N ALA A 24 7.96 -6.03 24.41
CA ALA A 24 8.60 -5.32 23.30
C ALA A 24 8.39 -6.03 21.95
N GLY A 25 8.39 -7.37 21.93
CA GLY A 25 8.18 -8.13 20.70
C GLY A 25 6.85 -7.79 20.00
N PRO A 26 5.70 -8.02 20.65
CA PRO A 26 4.39 -7.62 20.10
C PRO A 26 4.27 -6.12 19.86
N LEU A 27 4.78 -5.29 20.78
CA LEU A 27 4.71 -3.82 20.64
C LEU A 27 5.40 -3.34 19.36
N LEU A 28 6.55 -3.92 19.01
CA LEU A 28 7.30 -3.56 17.81
C LEU A 28 6.53 -3.91 16.53
N VAL A 29 5.84 -5.05 16.49
CA VAL A 29 5.01 -5.44 15.34
C VAL A 29 3.84 -4.46 15.17
N VAL A 30 3.19 -4.07 16.26
CA VAL A 30 2.11 -3.08 16.24
C VAL A 30 2.61 -1.75 15.67
N ILE A 31 3.75 -1.24 16.17
CA ILE A 31 4.36 -0.01 15.65
C ILE A 31 4.67 -0.14 14.15
N ALA A 32 5.28 -1.26 13.73
CA ALA A 32 5.61 -1.50 12.32
C ALA A 32 4.36 -1.47 11.43
N SER A 33 3.25 -2.07 11.86
CA SER A 33 1.99 -2.04 11.11
C SER A 33 1.45 -0.62 10.89
N PHE A 34 1.52 0.23 11.93
CA PHE A 34 1.13 1.63 11.81
C PHE A 34 2.07 2.40 10.88
N VAL A 35 3.38 2.15 10.93
CA VAL A 35 4.35 2.78 10.03
C VAL A 35 4.06 2.42 8.58
N THR A 36 3.82 1.14 8.29
CA THR A 36 3.45 0.70 6.93
C THR A 36 2.15 1.35 6.46
N PHE A 37 1.13 1.38 7.33
CA PHE A 37 -0.14 2.06 7.02
C PHE A 37 0.08 3.54 6.71
N TYR A 38 0.88 4.23 7.53
CA TYR A 38 1.19 5.64 7.33
C TYR A 38 1.90 5.89 6.00
N LEU A 39 2.85 5.04 5.64
CA LEU A 39 3.57 5.14 4.36
C LEU A 39 2.61 4.94 3.18
N ALA A 40 1.70 3.98 3.26
CA ALA A 40 0.71 3.72 2.22
C ALA A 40 -0.28 4.89 2.06
N ALA A 41 -0.71 5.51 3.17
CA ALA A 41 -1.65 6.62 3.14
C ALA A 41 -1.03 7.91 2.58
N ASN A 42 0.25 8.17 2.86
CA ASN A 42 0.92 9.43 2.45
C ASN A 42 1.76 9.29 1.17
N GLY A 43 2.20 8.08 0.83
CA GLY A 43 3.04 7.79 -0.33
C GLY A 43 2.27 7.42 -1.59
N GLN A 44 1.02 7.88 -1.73
CA GLN A 44 0.30 7.68 -2.99
C GLN A 44 0.96 8.55 -4.05
N ASP A 45 1.69 7.89 -4.97
CA ASP A 45 2.21 8.51 -6.18
C ASP A 45 1.05 9.21 -6.89
N PRO A 46 1.11 10.54 -7.11
CA PRO A 46 0.03 11.29 -7.72
C PRO A 46 -0.37 10.60 -9.01
N VAL A 47 -1.64 10.18 -9.07
CA VAL A 47 -2.21 9.57 -10.27
C VAL A 47 -2.02 10.58 -11.39
N LEU A 48 -1.13 10.26 -12.34
CA LEU A 48 -0.99 10.97 -13.59
C LEU A 48 -2.38 10.94 -14.22
N THR A 49 -3.13 12.02 -14.03
CA THR A 49 -4.37 12.24 -14.78
C THR A 49 -3.91 12.15 -16.21
N HIS A 50 -4.42 11.16 -16.93
CA HIS A 50 -4.20 11.01 -18.34
C HIS A 50 -4.74 12.30 -18.96
N SER A 51 -3.88 13.31 -19.04
CA SER A 51 -4.12 14.51 -19.83
C SER A 51 -4.40 13.92 -21.19
N GLN A 52 -5.68 13.98 -21.56
CA GLN A 52 -6.22 13.52 -22.82
C GLN A 52 -5.12 13.71 -23.84
N ALA A 53 -4.68 12.61 -24.44
CA ALA A 53 -3.79 12.66 -25.57
C ALA A 53 -4.44 13.63 -26.55
N SER A 54 -4.00 14.89 -26.50
CA SER A 54 -4.54 15.94 -27.32
C SER A 54 -4.23 15.51 -28.73
N GLU A 55 -5.31 15.24 -29.45
CA GLU A 55 -5.39 15.43 -30.88
C GLU A 55 -4.34 14.67 -31.69
N SER A 56 -4.74 13.47 -32.10
CA SER A 56 -4.66 13.00 -33.48
C SER A 56 -3.90 13.91 -34.47
N GLU A 57 -2.58 13.87 -34.42
CA GLU A 57 -1.76 14.15 -35.61
C GLU A 57 -1.90 12.93 -36.54
N SER A 58 -2.82 13.08 -37.48
CA SER A 58 -3.17 12.13 -38.52
C SER A 58 -1.94 11.88 -39.40
N GLY A 59 -1.27 10.72 -39.28
CA GLY A 59 -0.19 10.45 -40.25
C GLY A 59 0.74 9.25 -40.09
N ALA A 60 0.64 8.39 -39.08
CA ALA A 60 1.54 7.24 -39.00
C ALA A 60 0.83 5.99 -38.46
N GLY A 61 0.51 5.07 -39.36
CA GLY A 61 -0.24 3.85 -39.08
C GLY A 61 0.37 2.98 -37.98
N ASN A 62 -0.51 2.29 -37.25
CA ASN A 62 -0.27 1.20 -36.28
C ASN A 62 0.79 1.42 -35.17
N ALA A 63 1.55 2.52 -35.19
CA ALA A 63 2.68 2.79 -34.31
C ALA A 63 2.29 3.56 -33.03
N LEU A 64 1.06 4.07 -32.96
CA LEU A 64 0.55 4.84 -31.81
C LEU A 64 -0.47 4.07 -30.95
N ALA A 65 -0.67 2.78 -31.18
CA ALA A 65 -1.53 1.97 -30.32
C ALA A 65 -0.90 1.82 -28.93
N PRO A 66 -1.66 1.95 -27.82
CA PRO A 66 -1.13 1.77 -26.47
C PRO A 66 -0.38 0.44 -26.36
N ALA A 67 0.83 0.46 -25.81
CA ALA A 67 1.73 -0.70 -25.80
C ALA A 67 1.10 -1.97 -25.20
N ILE A 68 0.14 -1.81 -24.27
CA ILE A 68 -0.64 -2.90 -23.67
C ILE A 68 -1.58 -3.57 -24.69
N GLN A 69 -2.18 -2.79 -25.60
CA GLN A 69 -3.07 -3.29 -26.65
C GLN A 69 -2.29 -3.87 -27.83
N ALA A 70 -1.09 -3.34 -28.10
CA ALA A 70 -0.26 -3.76 -29.24
C ALA A 70 0.39 -5.15 -29.07
N ARG A 71 0.67 -5.60 -27.83
CA ARG A 71 1.47 -6.83 -27.60
C ARG A 71 0.86 -8.12 -28.16
N ASN A 72 -0.47 -8.20 -28.29
CA ASN A 72 -1.14 -9.40 -28.80
C ASN A 72 -1.94 -9.17 -30.09
N HIS A 73 -2.24 -7.91 -30.47
CA HIS A 73 -2.98 -7.59 -31.70
C HIS A 73 -2.08 -7.41 -32.93
N ALA A 74 -0.75 -7.42 -32.77
CA ALA A 74 0.20 -7.37 -33.88
C ALA A 74 0.10 -8.57 -34.84
N ALA A 75 -0.40 -9.72 -34.36
CA ALA A 75 -0.52 -10.95 -35.16
C ALA A 75 -1.86 -11.12 -35.87
N THR A 76 -2.90 -10.36 -35.49
CA THR A 76 -4.28 -10.57 -35.98
C THR A 76 -4.76 -9.49 -36.95
N GLY A 77 -4.08 -8.34 -37.03
CA GLY A 77 -4.41 -7.28 -37.99
C GLY A 77 -5.74 -6.56 -37.77
N GLU A 78 -6.56 -7.00 -36.82
CA GLU A 78 -7.84 -6.39 -36.47
C GLU A 78 -7.88 -5.97 -34.99
N LEU A 79 -8.03 -4.66 -34.79
CA LEU A 79 -8.40 -4.07 -33.51
C LEU A 79 -9.95 -3.99 -33.47
N PRO A 80 -10.61 -4.37 -32.37
CA PRO A 80 -12.05 -4.21 -32.25
C PRO A 80 -12.42 -2.73 -32.37
N ALA A 81 -13.45 -2.44 -33.18
CA ALA A 81 -13.94 -1.09 -33.43
C ALA A 81 -14.23 -0.37 -32.11
N ALA A 82 -13.70 0.86 -31.98
CA ALA A 82 -13.95 1.74 -30.86
C ALA A 82 -15.46 1.90 -30.65
N LYS A 83 -15.96 1.47 -29.49
CA LYS A 83 -17.35 1.66 -29.08
C LYS A 83 -17.64 3.17 -29.03
N SER A 84 -18.43 3.67 -29.97
CA SER A 84 -19.01 5.00 -29.90
C SER A 84 -20.05 5.01 -28.77
N THR A 85 -19.66 5.53 -27.61
CA THR A 85 -20.63 5.80 -26.54
C THR A 85 -21.37 7.08 -26.93
N ASN A 86 -22.56 6.92 -27.51
CA ASN A 86 -23.51 8.00 -27.69
C ASN A 86 -24.09 8.33 -26.32
N LYS A 87 -23.80 9.53 -25.82
CA LYS A 87 -24.27 10.00 -24.51
C LYS A 87 -25.44 10.97 -24.75
N PRO A 88 -26.60 10.81 -24.08
CA PRO A 88 -27.57 11.90 -23.99
C PRO A 88 -27.05 13.04 -23.08
#